data_AF-V5HP96-F1
#
_entry.id   AF-V5HP96-F1
#
_cell.length_a   1.000
_cell.length_b   1.000
_cell.length_c   1.000
_cell.angle_alpha   90.00
_cell.angle_beta   90.00
_cell.angle_gamma   90.00
#
_symmetry.space_group_name_H-M   'P 1'
#
loop_
_entity.id
_entity.type
_entity.pdbx_description
1 polymer ?
#
loop_
_entity_poly.entity_id
_entity_poly.type
_entity_poly.pdbx_seq_one_letter_code
_entity_poly.pdbx_strand_id
1 'polypeptide(L)'
;MESPLTSFIQSPNATLAFRAAIDSVIECARDAGFTNLIMEYRQGDGFAVSLTAPEQSYNLAVDNSDSSQQSITIHDQNNQHIASITTLFTQGKDIVCLVNGTQFEWDYVSEEFATTHDSYIAWLLVSLSLGFTIEDSALISRSAQHVSCETWPSDIRYFPRLRNNNLATTVRKQTRCFGLYPVVDSIELVEELATCGVEILQLRIKDKAASEVSDDVKRAIQIGKERGVDIVINDYWGLALEYGASCIHLGQEDLAELEDSSLLDSDIGLGISTHGYFEIINALQYKPSYLALGHIFPTTTKDMPSSPQGLIKLKLYQALISSIGKQRGSLLPSVAIGGIDLARAPKVIDTGVSSVAVVRAVTLADDKKRAVDQFQVLFNSEQSVDGVTNAH
;
A
#
# COMPACT_ATOMS: atom_id res chain seq x y z
N MET A 1 -11.95 -29.74 -14.50
CA MET A 1 -11.90 -28.56 -15.39
C MET A 1 -13.02 -27.64 -14.93
N GLU A 2 -12.74 -26.88 -13.88
CA GLU A 2 -13.62 -25.77 -13.49
C GLU A 2 -13.22 -24.59 -14.39
N SER A 3 -14.18 -24.02 -15.10
CA SER A 3 -13.96 -22.77 -15.82
C SER A 3 -13.59 -21.69 -14.81
N PRO A 4 -12.55 -20.86 -15.07
CA PRO A 4 -12.22 -19.77 -14.18
C PRO A 4 -13.41 -18.80 -14.09
N LEU A 5 -13.77 -18.43 -12.86
CA LEU A 5 -14.81 -17.45 -12.56
C LEU A 5 -14.41 -16.08 -13.15
N THR A 6 -14.91 -15.79 -14.34
CA THR A 6 -14.74 -14.52 -15.05
C THR A 6 -15.53 -13.41 -14.37
N SER A 7 -14.86 -12.29 -14.08
CA SER A 7 -15.49 -11.04 -13.68
C SER A 7 -15.96 -10.20 -14.85
N PHE A 8 -16.89 -9.30 -14.61
CA PHE A 8 -17.47 -8.40 -15.60
C PHE A 8 -17.59 -6.99 -15.04
N ILE A 9 -17.15 -5.97 -15.74
CA ILE A 9 -17.54 -4.60 -15.42
C ILE A 9 -18.65 -4.15 -16.38
N GLN A 10 -19.63 -3.35 -15.96
CA GLN A 10 -20.58 -2.69 -16.86
C GLN A 10 -20.50 -1.18 -16.66
N SER A 11 -20.38 -0.44 -17.75
CA SER A 11 -20.35 1.04 -17.76
C SER A 11 -21.46 1.57 -18.67
N PRO A 12 -22.16 2.65 -18.30
CA PRO A 12 -23.36 3.12 -19.00
C PRO A 12 -23.05 4.04 -20.20
N ASN A 13 -21.79 4.48 -20.37
CA ASN A 13 -21.41 5.44 -21.41
C ASN A 13 -20.59 4.77 -22.52
N ALA A 14 -20.92 5.04 -23.78
CA ALA A 14 -20.36 4.35 -24.93
C ALA A 14 -20.03 5.28 -26.09
N THR A 15 -19.49 6.44 -25.75
CA THR A 15 -18.98 7.40 -26.72
C THR A 15 -17.73 6.84 -27.39
N LEU A 16 -17.40 7.32 -28.60
CA LEU A 16 -16.12 7.01 -29.24
C LEU A 16 -14.94 7.50 -28.39
N ALA A 17 -15.10 8.64 -27.71
CA ALA A 17 -14.08 9.20 -26.82
C ALA A 17 -13.81 8.28 -25.61
N PHE A 18 -14.86 7.70 -25.04
CA PHE A 18 -14.73 6.74 -23.95
C PHE A 18 -14.02 5.46 -24.35
N ARG A 19 -14.30 4.93 -25.56
CA ARG A 19 -13.57 3.75 -26.08
C ARG A 19 -12.07 4.04 -26.20
N ALA A 20 -11.72 5.16 -26.83
CA ALA A 20 -10.33 5.58 -26.95
C ALA A 20 -9.65 5.77 -25.58
N ALA A 21 -10.38 6.32 -24.60
CA ALA A 21 -9.88 6.45 -23.24
C ALA A 21 -9.59 5.09 -22.60
N ILE A 22 -10.53 4.13 -22.63
CA ILE A 22 -10.27 2.81 -22.04
C ILE A 22 -9.12 2.09 -22.76
N ASP A 23 -9.07 2.12 -24.09
CA ASP A 23 -7.99 1.46 -24.83
C ASP A 23 -6.62 2.01 -24.39
N SER A 24 -6.48 3.33 -24.24
CA SER A 24 -5.25 3.97 -23.75
C SER A 24 -4.90 3.57 -22.31
N VAL A 25 -5.88 3.52 -21.40
CA VAL A 25 -5.65 3.11 -20.01
C VAL A 25 -5.24 1.63 -19.92
N ILE A 26 -5.81 0.76 -20.77
CA ILE A 26 -5.41 -0.65 -20.84
C ILE A 26 -3.98 -0.79 -21.35
N GLU A 27 -3.58 -0.03 -22.35
CA GLU A 27 -2.18 0.00 -22.82
C GLU A 27 -1.25 0.44 -21.69
N CYS A 28 -1.60 1.51 -20.97
CA CYS A 28 -0.84 1.93 -19.79
C CYS A 28 -0.75 0.83 -18.72
N ALA A 29 -1.83 0.09 -18.46
CA ALA A 29 -1.84 -1.01 -17.51
C ALA A 29 -0.94 -2.18 -17.98
N ARG A 30 -0.93 -2.48 -19.29
CA ARG A 30 -0.04 -3.50 -19.87
C ARG A 30 1.42 -3.09 -19.74
N ASP A 31 1.74 -1.83 -19.97
CA ASP A 31 3.10 -1.29 -19.80
C ASP A 31 3.55 -1.32 -18.34
N ALA A 32 2.61 -1.14 -17.40
CA ALA A 32 2.86 -1.36 -15.97
C ALA A 32 3.07 -2.85 -15.60
N GLY A 33 2.74 -3.78 -16.50
CA GLY A 33 2.95 -5.22 -16.36
C GLY A 33 1.68 -6.05 -16.16
N PHE A 34 0.49 -5.44 -16.20
CA PHE A 34 -0.77 -6.16 -16.08
C PHE A 34 -1.14 -6.84 -17.41
N THR A 35 -1.04 -8.16 -17.47
CA THR A 35 -1.21 -8.95 -18.70
C THR A 35 -2.58 -9.61 -18.85
N ASN A 36 -3.38 -9.68 -17.78
CA ASN A 36 -4.65 -10.41 -17.73
C ASN A 36 -5.89 -9.52 -17.99
N LEU A 37 -5.73 -8.40 -18.71
CA LEU A 37 -6.86 -7.54 -19.07
C LEU A 37 -7.49 -8.02 -20.38
N ILE A 38 -8.62 -8.72 -20.27
CA ILE A 38 -9.49 -9.04 -21.41
C ILE A 38 -10.65 -8.05 -21.41
N MET A 39 -10.84 -7.40 -22.56
CA MET A 39 -11.93 -6.49 -22.80
C MET A 39 -12.88 -7.10 -23.82
N GLU A 40 -14.15 -7.23 -23.45
CA GLU A 40 -15.23 -7.58 -24.36
C GLU A 40 -16.20 -6.40 -24.48
N TYR A 41 -16.43 -5.97 -25.72
CA TYR A 41 -17.51 -5.03 -26.03
C TYR A 41 -18.78 -5.81 -26.33
N ARG A 42 -19.86 -5.58 -25.55
CA ARG A 42 -21.18 -6.17 -25.85
C ARG A 42 -22.13 -5.09 -26.35
N GLN A 43 -22.74 -5.36 -27.50
CA GLN A 43 -23.71 -4.48 -28.15
C GLN A 43 -25.13 -5.03 -27.92
N GLY A 44 -25.94 -4.33 -27.12
CA GLY A 44 -27.38 -4.58 -26.93
C GLY A 44 -28.18 -3.26 -26.99
N ASP A 45 -29.38 -3.20 -26.40
CA ASP A 45 -30.20 -1.97 -26.26
C ASP A 45 -29.55 -0.90 -25.34
N GLY A 46 -28.42 -1.25 -24.74
CA GLY A 46 -27.42 -0.37 -24.13
C GLY A 46 -26.03 -0.97 -24.38
N PHE A 47 -24.98 -0.17 -24.23
CA PHE A 47 -23.61 -0.63 -24.41
C PHE A 47 -22.98 -0.91 -23.04
N ALA A 48 -22.33 -2.06 -22.90
CA ALA A 48 -21.59 -2.42 -21.71
C ALA A 48 -20.14 -2.74 -22.10
N VAL A 49 -19.18 -2.09 -21.45
CA VAL A 49 -17.75 -2.47 -21.54
C VAL A 49 -17.47 -3.47 -20.44
N SER A 50 -17.27 -4.73 -20.83
CA SER A 50 -16.88 -5.79 -19.90
C SER A 50 -15.38 -5.92 -19.82
N LEU A 51 -14.82 -5.56 -18.67
CA LEU A 51 -13.43 -5.84 -18.30
C LEU A 51 -13.40 -7.08 -17.41
N THR A 52 -12.56 -8.04 -17.77
CA THR A 52 -12.42 -9.31 -17.05
C THR A 52 -11.24 -9.27 -16.10
N ALA A 53 -11.55 -9.25 -14.81
CA ALA A 53 -10.70 -9.74 -13.72
C ALA A 53 -11.10 -11.20 -13.37
N PRO A 54 -10.36 -11.91 -12.52
CA PRO A 54 -10.89 -13.07 -11.81
C PRO A 54 -11.76 -12.61 -10.61
N GLU A 55 -12.95 -13.21 -10.44
CA GLU A 55 -13.79 -13.21 -9.21
C GLU A 55 -14.58 -11.96 -8.74
N GLN A 56 -14.45 -10.76 -9.31
CA GLN A 56 -15.24 -9.56 -8.93
C GLN A 56 -15.83 -8.76 -10.10
N SER A 57 -17.15 -8.81 -10.28
CA SER A 57 -17.87 -7.98 -11.25
C SER A 57 -18.44 -6.70 -10.63
N TYR A 58 -18.37 -5.58 -11.37
CA TYR A 58 -18.88 -4.27 -10.94
C TYR A 58 -19.80 -3.63 -11.97
N ASN A 59 -20.87 -2.96 -11.55
CA ASN A 59 -21.68 -2.11 -12.44
C ASN A 59 -21.56 -0.65 -11.99
N LEU A 60 -21.24 0.25 -12.92
CA LEU A 60 -21.22 1.68 -12.66
C LEU A 60 -22.51 2.32 -13.19
N ALA A 61 -23.07 3.25 -12.41
CA ALA A 61 -24.09 4.17 -12.87
C ALA A 61 -23.58 5.60 -12.67
N VAL A 62 -23.69 6.44 -13.70
CA VAL A 62 -23.19 7.83 -13.66
C VAL A 62 -24.36 8.78 -13.77
N ASP A 63 -24.50 9.69 -12.81
CA ASP A 63 -25.44 10.80 -12.84
C ASP A 63 -24.68 12.13 -12.98
N ASN A 64 -24.92 12.79 -14.11
CA ASN A 64 -24.35 14.08 -14.49
C ASN A 64 -25.44 15.11 -14.79
N SER A 65 -26.64 14.93 -14.22
CA SER A 65 -27.77 15.84 -14.44
C SER A 65 -27.52 17.24 -13.87
N ASP A 66 -26.67 17.34 -12.85
CA ASP A 66 -26.23 18.58 -12.22
C ASP A 66 -24.89 19.04 -12.80
N SER A 67 -24.82 20.21 -13.42
CA SER A 67 -23.57 20.75 -13.98
C SER A 67 -22.47 21.04 -12.93
N SER A 68 -22.82 21.11 -11.64
CA SER A 68 -21.89 21.42 -10.56
C SER A 68 -21.25 20.18 -9.91
N GLN A 69 -21.78 18.99 -10.22
CA GLN A 69 -21.29 17.74 -9.62
C GLN A 69 -21.49 16.53 -10.53
N GLN A 70 -20.92 15.41 -10.12
CA GLN A 70 -21.09 14.13 -10.74
C GLN A 70 -21.17 13.08 -9.64
N SER A 71 -22.11 12.16 -9.77
CA SER A 71 -22.23 11.01 -8.88
C SER A 71 -22.04 9.72 -9.66
N ILE A 72 -21.15 8.86 -9.17
CA ILE A 72 -20.90 7.54 -9.69
C ILE A 72 -21.31 6.54 -8.61
N THR A 73 -22.28 5.70 -8.92
CA THR A 73 -22.72 4.62 -8.03
C THR A 73 -22.10 3.32 -8.51
N ILE A 74 -21.47 2.58 -7.59
CA ILE A 74 -20.79 1.32 -7.84
C ILE A 74 -21.63 0.21 -7.23
N HIS A 75 -21.99 -0.78 -8.04
CA HIS A 75 -22.67 -2.00 -7.60
C HIS A 75 -21.76 -3.22 -7.81
N ASP A 76 -21.96 -4.26 -7.01
CA ASP A 76 -21.32 -5.56 -7.18
C ASP A 76 -21.98 -6.40 -8.30
N GLN A 77 -21.51 -7.64 -8.44
CA GLN A 77 -22.00 -8.63 -9.38
C GLN A 77 -23.45 -9.07 -9.18
N ASN A 78 -24.00 -8.87 -7.97
CA ASN A 78 -25.39 -9.12 -7.64
C ASN A 78 -26.25 -7.85 -7.77
N ASN A 79 -25.68 -6.78 -8.35
CA ASN A 79 -26.29 -5.46 -8.46
C ASN A 79 -26.64 -4.84 -7.10
N GLN A 80 -25.94 -5.22 -6.03
CA GLN A 80 -26.02 -4.57 -4.74
C GLN A 80 -25.11 -3.34 -4.74
N HIS A 81 -25.61 -2.23 -4.23
CA HIS A 81 -24.78 -1.04 -4.00
C HIS A 81 -23.64 -1.37 -3.05
N ILE A 82 -22.43 -0.88 -3.35
CA ILE A 82 -21.23 -1.08 -2.52
C ILE A 82 -20.46 0.23 -2.25
N ALA A 83 -20.56 1.22 -3.13
CA ALA A 83 -20.01 2.54 -2.89
C ALA A 83 -20.60 3.60 -3.83
N SER A 84 -20.37 4.86 -3.49
CA SER A 84 -20.63 6.01 -4.35
C SER A 84 -19.44 6.95 -4.34
N ILE A 85 -19.13 7.54 -5.49
CA ILE A 85 -18.11 8.57 -5.66
C ILE A 85 -18.80 9.83 -6.16
N THR A 86 -18.71 10.92 -5.41
CA THR A 86 -19.26 12.21 -5.80
C THR A 86 -18.13 13.20 -6.06
N THR A 87 -18.00 13.66 -7.30
CA THR A 87 -17.11 14.77 -7.66
C THR A 87 -17.89 16.07 -7.64
N LEU A 88 -17.47 17.00 -6.79
CA LEU A 88 -18.01 18.36 -6.69
C LEU A 88 -17.08 19.32 -7.46
N PHE A 89 -17.43 19.63 -8.71
CA PHE A 89 -16.57 20.39 -9.63
C PHE A 89 -16.24 21.79 -9.12
N THR A 90 -17.25 22.51 -8.64
CA THR A 90 -17.09 23.89 -8.15
C THR A 90 -16.29 23.97 -6.85
N GLN A 91 -16.24 22.89 -6.09
CA GLN A 91 -15.49 22.82 -4.83
C GLN A 91 -14.10 22.20 -5.00
N GLY A 92 -13.79 21.63 -6.17
CA GLY A 92 -12.54 20.89 -6.38
C GLY A 92 -12.41 19.72 -5.41
N LYS A 93 -13.50 18.96 -5.20
CA LYS A 93 -13.56 17.94 -4.15
C LYS A 93 -14.12 16.63 -4.68
N ASP A 94 -13.54 15.51 -4.27
CA ASP A 94 -14.19 14.20 -4.40
C ASP A 94 -14.57 13.67 -3.02
N ILE A 95 -15.70 12.95 -2.98
CA ILE A 95 -16.21 12.27 -1.81
C ILE A 95 -16.42 10.81 -2.20
N VAL A 96 -15.82 9.89 -1.45
CA VAL A 96 -16.07 8.45 -1.60
C VAL A 96 -16.83 7.97 -0.38
N CYS A 97 -18.00 7.38 -0.59
CA CYS A 97 -18.83 6.79 0.45
C CYS A 97 -18.94 5.28 0.22
N LEU A 98 -18.53 4.49 1.21
CA LEU A 98 -18.70 3.04 1.21
C LEU A 98 -20.02 2.65 1.90
N VAL A 99 -20.54 1.46 1.62
CA VAL A 99 -21.79 0.96 2.24
C VAL A 99 -21.73 0.75 3.74
N ASN A 100 -20.54 0.57 4.31
CA ASN A 100 -20.36 0.49 5.76
C ASN A 100 -20.46 1.86 6.45
N GLY A 101 -20.72 2.94 5.68
CA GLY A 101 -20.82 4.31 6.18
C GLY A 101 -19.49 5.06 6.25
N THR A 102 -18.36 4.40 5.96
CA THR A 102 -17.07 5.07 5.88
C THR A 102 -17.07 6.05 4.71
N GLN A 103 -16.62 7.28 4.98
CA GLN A 103 -16.54 8.34 4.00
C GLN A 103 -15.13 8.93 3.98
N PHE A 104 -14.61 9.13 2.77
CA PHE A 104 -13.31 9.75 2.54
C PHE A 104 -13.46 10.96 1.63
N GLU A 105 -12.67 11.98 1.89
CA GLU A 105 -12.73 13.22 1.14
C GLU A 105 -11.32 13.71 0.81
N TRP A 106 -11.15 14.21 -0.41
CA TRP A 106 -9.93 14.88 -0.80
C TRP A 106 -10.19 16.07 -1.71
N ASP A 107 -9.31 17.05 -1.55
CA ASP A 107 -9.26 18.20 -2.43
C ASP A 107 -8.44 17.87 -3.68
N TYR A 108 -8.85 18.42 -4.81
CA TYR A 108 -8.10 18.46 -6.05
C TYR A 108 -8.11 19.89 -6.64
N VAL A 109 -7.05 20.24 -7.36
CA VAL A 109 -6.89 21.61 -7.91
C VAL A 109 -7.34 21.63 -9.37
N SER A 110 -8.52 22.20 -9.63
CA SER A 110 -9.19 22.19 -10.95
C SER A 110 -8.45 22.85 -12.12
N GLU A 111 -7.45 23.69 -11.87
CA GLU A 111 -6.83 24.54 -12.91
C GLU A 111 -5.76 23.82 -13.77
N GLU A 112 -5.47 22.54 -13.54
CA GLU A 112 -4.36 21.82 -14.20
C GLU A 112 -4.79 20.66 -15.12
N PHE A 113 -6.07 20.55 -15.49
CA PHE A 113 -6.57 19.34 -16.17
C PHE A 113 -6.81 19.50 -17.67
N ALA A 114 -6.25 18.57 -18.44
CA ALA A 114 -6.46 18.45 -19.88
C ALA A 114 -7.44 17.30 -20.26
N THR A 115 -7.85 16.47 -19.30
CA THR A 115 -8.53 15.19 -19.57
C THR A 115 -10.05 15.24 -19.38
N THR A 116 -10.75 14.42 -20.16
CA THR A 116 -12.21 14.37 -20.23
C THR A 116 -12.80 13.52 -19.11
N HIS A 117 -14.09 13.73 -18.80
CA HIS A 117 -14.87 12.85 -17.91
C HIS A 117 -14.75 11.36 -18.30
N ASP A 118 -14.71 11.07 -19.60
CA ASP A 118 -14.51 9.73 -20.14
C ASP A 118 -13.18 9.08 -19.68
N SER A 119 -12.10 9.85 -19.57
CA SER A 119 -10.81 9.38 -19.06
C SER A 119 -10.89 8.97 -17.59
N TYR A 120 -11.53 9.79 -16.76
CA TYR A 120 -11.72 9.47 -15.35
C TYR A 120 -12.47 8.15 -15.16
N ILE A 121 -13.58 7.97 -15.87
CA ILE A 121 -14.36 6.72 -15.79
C ILE A 121 -13.57 5.53 -16.34
N ALA A 122 -12.78 5.72 -17.41
CA ALA A 122 -11.92 4.68 -17.94
C ALA A 122 -10.88 4.19 -16.92
N TRP A 123 -10.19 5.11 -16.25
CA TRP A 123 -9.26 4.77 -15.17
C TRP A 123 -9.95 4.05 -14.02
N LEU A 124 -11.12 4.53 -13.58
CA LEU A 124 -11.87 3.94 -12.47
C LEU A 124 -12.24 2.49 -12.78
N LEU A 125 -12.74 2.25 -13.99
CA LEU A 125 -13.12 0.91 -14.44
C LEU A 125 -11.90 -0.01 -14.54
N VAL A 126 -10.81 0.44 -15.17
CA VAL A 126 -9.63 -0.40 -15.36
C VAL A 126 -8.96 -0.71 -14.02
N SER A 127 -8.81 0.26 -13.11
CA SER A 127 -8.21 -0.01 -11.80
C SER A 127 -9.06 -0.98 -10.96
N LEU A 128 -10.39 -0.85 -10.98
CA LEU A 128 -11.27 -1.83 -10.33
C LEU A 128 -11.08 -3.23 -10.93
N SER A 129 -10.96 -3.34 -12.26
CA SER A 129 -10.67 -4.63 -12.93
C SER A 129 -9.30 -5.22 -12.60
N LEU A 130 -8.37 -4.41 -12.12
CA LEU A 130 -7.06 -4.85 -11.66
C LEU A 130 -7.06 -5.20 -10.16
N GLY A 131 -8.23 -5.20 -9.53
CA GLY A 131 -8.43 -5.53 -8.11
C GLY A 131 -7.83 -4.49 -7.18
N PHE A 132 -7.73 -3.22 -7.60
CA PHE A 132 -7.53 -2.12 -6.67
C PHE A 132 -8.84 -1.89 -5.90
N THR A 133 -8.74 -1.42 -4.65
CA THR A 133 -9.94 -1.07 -3.87
C THR A 133 -10.67 0.11 -4.51
N ILE A 134 -11.88 0.42 -4.03
CA ILE A 134 -12.66 1.54 -4.56
C ILE A 134 -11.96 2.87 -4.30
N GLU A 135 -11.36 3.02 -3.12
CA GLU A 135 -10.59 4.18 -2.69
C GLU A 135 -9.33 4.35 -3.54
N ASP A 136 -8.55 3.27 -3.71
CA ASP A 136 -7.37 3.27 -4.58
C ASP A 136 -7.77 3.63 -6.02
N SER A 137 -8.87 3.06 -6.52
CA SER A 137 -9.35 3.28 -7.87
C SER A 137 -9.77 4.73 -8.09
N ALA A 138 -10.48 5.33 -7.14
CA ALA A 138 -10.86 6.73 -7.18
C ALA A 138 -9.62 7.66 -7.15
N LEU A 139 -8.63 7.34 -6.31
CA LEU A 139 -7.36 8.07 -6.23
C LEU A 139 -6.54 7.96 -7.50
N ILE A 140 -6.37 6.75 -8.06
CA ILE A 140 -5.67 6.52 -9.32
C ILE A 140 -6.36 7.33 -10.42
N SER A 141 -7.69 7.24 -10.52
CA SER A 141 -8.47 7.93 -11.55
C SER A 141 -8.28 9.44 -11.50
N ARG A 142 -8.26 10.02 -10.30
CA ARG A 142 -7.99 11.44 -10.11
C ARG A 142 -6.54 11.79 -10.44
N SER A 143 -5.59 11.01 -9.95
CA SER A 143 -4.16 11.27 -10.12
C SER A 143 -3.73 11.15 -11.58
N ALA A 144 -4.35 10.23 -12.31
CA ALA A 144 -4.09 10.00 -13.71
C ALA A 144 -4.51 11.17 -14.61
N GLN A 145 -5.34 12.10 -14.11
CA GLN A 145 -5.71 13.31 -14.85
C GLN A 145 -4.55 14.32 -14.97
N HIS A 146 -3.47 14.14 -14.20
CA HIS A 146 -2.27 15.00 -14.19
C HIS A 146 -1.07 14.42 -14.95
N VAL A 147 -1.23 13.25 -15.56
CA VAL A 147 -0.19 12.57 -16.34
C VAL A 147 -0.70 12.29 -17.75
N SER A 148 0.21 12.03 -18.69
CA SER A 148 -0.19 11.47 -19.98
C SER A 148 -0.95 10.17 -19.77
N CYS A 149 -1.98 9.92 -20.58
CA CYS A 149 -2.79 8.70 -20.52
C CYS A 149 -1.99 7.40 -20.68
N GLU A 150 -0.77 7.49 -21.19
CA GLU A 150 0.21 6.40 -21.35
C GLU A 150 1.08 6.18 -20.09
N THR A 151 0.84 6.89 -19.00
CA THR A 151 1.71 6.85 -17.81
C THR A 151 0.92 6.56 -16.55
N TRP A 152 1.34 5.52 -15.82
CA TRP A 152 0.74 5.21 -14.53
C TRP A 152 1.14 6.29 -13.51
N PRO A 153 0.20 6.85 -12.73
CA PRO A 153 0.52 7.89 -11.77
C PRO A 153 1.44 7.35 -10.66
N SER A 154 2.61 7.97 -10.52
CA SER A 154 3.62 7.58 -9.53
C SER A 154 4.26 8.74 -8.78
N ASP A 155 3.94 9.98 -9.14
CA ASP A 155 4.48 11.16 -8.45
C ASP A 155 3.45 11.70 -7.46
N ILE A 156 3.83 11.82 -6.19
CA ILE A 156 2.93 12.29 -5.11
C ILE A 156 2.30 13.65 -5.41
N ARG A 157 2.93 14.49 -6.23
CA ARG A 157 2.37 15.80 -6.62
C ARG A 157 1.06 15.68 -7.41
N TYR A 158 0.84 14.55 -8.07
CA TYR A 158 -0.37 14.28 -8.84
C TYR A 158 -1.46 13.61 -8.00
N PHE A 159 -1.12 13.10 -6.81
CA PHE A 159 -2.12 12.51 -5.94
C PHE A 159 -2.84 13.59 -5.13
N PRO A 160 -4.16 13.46 -4.95
CA PRO A 160 -4.94 14.45 -4.22
C PRO A 160 -4.55 14.45 -2.74
N ARG A 161 -4.78 15.58 -2.07
CA ARG A 161 -4.48 15.73 -0.65
C ARG A 161 -5.71 15.37 0.18
N LEU A 162 -5.58 14.36 1.03
CA LEU A 162 -6.63 14.03 2.00
C LEU A 162 -6.85 15.22 2.95
N ARG A 163 -8.12 15.58 3.18
CA ARG A 163 -8.47 16.63 4.14
C ARG A 163 -8.46 16.04 5.55
N ASN A 164 -7.31 16.18 6.23
CA ASN A 164 -7.11 16.18 7.69
C ASN A 164 -5.62 16.42 7.98
N ASN A 165 -5.11 17.57 7.53
CA ASN A 165 -3.68 17.90 7.63
C ASN A 165 -3.37 18.67 8.92
N ASN A 166 -2.85 17.97 9.92
CA ASN A 166 -1.77 18.38 10.85
C ASN A 166 -1.74 17.54 12.16
N LEU A 167 -1.99 16.23 12.09
CA LEU A 167 -2.02 15.40 13.32
C LEU A 167 -0.66 15.32 14.01
N ALA A 168 0.43 15.05 13.29
CA ALA A 168 1.76 14.99 13.87
C ALA A 168 2.60 16.23 13.52
N THR A 169 3.05 17.00 14.51
CA THR A 169 3.98 18.13 14.31
C THR A 169 5.44 17.71 14.49
N THR A 170 5.69 16.69 15.32
CA THR A 170 7.03 16.18 15.66
C THR A 170 7.68 15.40 14.50
N VAL A 171 8.99 15.56 14.35
CA VAL A 171 9.81 14.74 13.44
C VAL A 171 10.09 13.41 14.14
N ARG A 172 9.71 12.30 13.51
CA ARG A 172 9.95 10.96 14.04
C ARG A 172 11.41 10.56 13.93
N LYS A 173 11.85 9.70 14.83
CA LYS A 173 13.15 9.03 14.79
C LYS A 173 13.25 8.20 13.51
N GLN A 174 14.37 8.37 12.81
CA GLN A 174 14.74 7.52 11.68
C GLN A 174 15.09 6.12 12.17
N THR A 175 14.66 5.09 11.44
CA THR A 175 14.92 3.69 11.76
C THR A 175 15.94 3.10 10.81
N ARG A 176 16.61 2.02 11.22
CA ARG A 176 17.54 1.25 10.38
C ARG A 176 16.80 0.20 9.56
N CYS A 177 15.74 0.65 8.89
CA CYS A 177 14.83 -0.21 8.15
C CYS A 177 15.38 -0.56 6.76
N PHE A 178 16.50 -1.27 6.74
CA PHE A 178 17.20 -1.69 5.53
C PHE A 178 17.57 -3.17 5.61
N GLY A 179 17.50 -3.86 4.48
CA GLY A 179 17.88 -5.27 4.40
C GLY A 179 16.81 -6.21 4.99
N LEU A 180 17.21 -7.11 5.87
CA LEU A 180 16.28 -8.06 6.51
C LEU A 180 15.57 -7.46 7.72
N TYR A 181 14.24 -7.61 7.75
CA TYR A 181 13.38 -7.27 8.89
C TYR A 181 12.67 -8.55 9.39
N PRO A 182 13.17 -9.23 10.44
CA PRO A 182 12.44 -10.37 10.99
C PRO A 182 11.25 -9.90 11.84
N VAL A 183 10.18 -10.68 11.81
CA VAL A 183 8.99 -10.50 12.68
C VAL A 183 8.83 -11.78 13.50
N VAL A 184 8.83 -11.65 14.82
CA VAL A 184 8.80 -12.78 15.77
C VAL A 184 7.70 -12.59 16.82
N ASP A 185 7.30 -13.67 17.48
CA ASP A 185 6.17 -13.72 18.41
C ASP A 185 6.56 -14.00 19.86
N SER A 186 7.86 -14.04 20.15
CA SER A 186 8.39 -14.43 21.48
C SER A 186 9.69 -13.72 21.80
N ILE A 187 9.94 -13.51 23.10
CA ILE A 187 11.14 -12.84 23.60
C ILE A 187 12.40 -13.68 23.38
N GLU A 188 12.28 -15.01 23.42
CA GLU A 188 13.39 -15.93 23.17
C GLU A 188 13.94 -15.76 21.75
N LEU A 189 13.05 -15.60 20.76
CA LEU A 189 13.46 -15.34 19.38
C LEU A 189 14.07 -13.94 19.23
N VAL A 190 13.62 -12.95 20.01
CA VAL A 190 14.26 -11.63 20.05
C VAL A 190 15.69 -11.73 20.58
N GLU A 191 15.90 -12.45 21.67
CA GLU A 191 17.23 -12.67 22.25
C GLU A 191 18.18 -13.38 21.28
N GLU A 192 17.70 -14.41 20.59
CA GLU A 192 18.48 -15.16 19.61
C GLU A 192 18.83 -14.30 18.39
N LEU A 193 17.83 -13.71 17.73
CA LEU A 193 18.04 -12.98 16.47
C LEU A 193 18.78 -11.65 16.65
N ALA A 194 18.66 -11.00 17.81
CA ALA A 194 19.44 -9.79 18.10
C ALA A 194 20.96 -10.05 18.12
N THR A 195 21.40 -11.31 18.25
CA THR A 195 22.82 -11.69 18.12
C THR A 195 23.24 -12.05 16.69
N CYS A 196 22.28 -12.13 15.76
CA CYS A 196 22.52 -12.62 14.40
C CYS A 196 22.94 -11.53 13.39
N GLY A 197 23.05 -10.27 13.82
CA GLY A 197 23.45 -9.14 12.97
C GLY A 197 22.30 -8.47 12.21
N VAL A 198 21.08 -8.57 12.73
CA VAL A 198 19.94 -7.79 12.21
C VAL A 198 19.97 -6.37 12.77
N GLU A 199 19.59 -5.38 11.96
CA GLU A 199 19.57 -3.97 12.40
C GLU A 199 18.20 -3.56 12.98
N ILE A 200 17.15 -4.25 12.55
CA ILE A 200 15.75 -4.04 12.94
C ILE A 200 15.08 -5.39 13.16
N LEU A 201 14.19 -5.47 14.15
CA LEU A 201 13.49 -6.71 14.52
C LEU A 201 12.16 -6.35 15.20
N GLN A 202 11.06 -6.98 14.80
CA GLN A 202 9.75 -6.73 15.39
C GLN A 202 9.32 -7.86 16.32
N LEU A 203 8.90 -7.49 17.53
CA LEU A 203 8.15 -8.35 18.44
C LEU A 203 6.66 -8.11 18.24
N ARG A 204 5.95 -9.17 17.87
CA ARG A 204 4.52 -9.19 17.60
C ARG A 204 3.85 -10.35 18.34
N ILE A 205 3.46 -10.06 19.57
CA ILE A 205 2.67 -10.98 20.40
C ILE A 205 1.19 -10.72 20.12
N LYS A 206 0.38 -11.77 19.99
CA LYS A 206 -1.07 -11.67 19.81
C LYS A 206 -1.81 -12.32 20.97
N ASP A 207 -3.08 -11.96 21.11
CA ASP A 207 -4.08 -12.69 21.91
C ASP A 207 -3.70 -12.84 23.40
N LYS A 208 -2.97 -11.85 23.96
CA LYS A 208 -2.60 -11.78 25.38
C LYS A 208 -3.01 -10.45 26.00
N ALA A 209 -3.26 -10.44 27.32
CA ALA A 209 -3.48 -9.20 28.04
C ALA A 209 -2.17 -8.40 28.19
N ALA A 210 -2.27 -7.07 28.28
CA ALA A 210 -1.11 -6.19 28.46
C ALA A 210 -0.24 -6.58 29.67
N SER A 211 -0.84 -7.04 30.77
CA SER A 211 -0.12 -7.50 31.96
C SER A 211 0.72 -8.75 31.72
N GLU A 212 0.35 -9.59 30.75
CA GLU A 212 1.06 -10.83 30.44
C GLU A 212 2.27 -10.60 29.52
N VAL A 213 2.29 -9.49 28.79
CA VAL A 213 3.35 -9.15 27.81
C VAL A 213 4.27 -8.03 28.27
N SER A 214 3.93 -7.34 29.37
CA SER A 214 4.66 -6.19 29.89
C SER A 214 6.16 -6.49 30.10
N ASP A 215 6.49 -7.61 30.74
CA ASP A 215 7.88 -8.01 30.97
C ASP A 215 8.61 -8.35 29.66
N ASP A 216 7.95 -9.02 28.72
CA ASP A 216 8.51 -9.34 27.39
C ASP A 216 8.82 -8.06 26.61
N VAL A 217 7.89 -7.11 26.56
CA VAL A 217 8.07 -5.82 25.89
C VAL A 217 9.23 -5.05 26.52
N LYS A 218 9.26 -4.97 27.86
CA LYS A 218 10.34 -4.29 28.59
C LYS A 218 11.70 -4.93 28.31
N ARG A 219 11.77 -6.27 28.31
CA ARG A 219 12.99 -7.02 28.01
C ARG A 219 13.43 -6.81 26.56
N ALA A 220 12.50 -6.83 25.60
CA ALA A 220 12.79 -6.61 24.19
C ALA A 220 13.41 -5.22 23.96
N ILE A 221 12.84 -4.18 24.57
CA ILE A 221 13.37 -2.81 24.51
C ILE A 221 14.79 -2.74 25.09
N GLN A 222 15.03 -3.42 26.21
CA GLN A 222 16.36 -3.48 26.84
C GLN A 222 17.38 -4.16 25.93
N ILE A 223 17.03 -5.27 25.29
CA ILE A 223 17.89 -5.97 24.31
C ILE A 223 18.23 -5.05 23.15
N GLY A 224 17.25 -4.30 22.61
CA GLY A 224 17.49 -3.34 21.55
C GLY A 224 18.53 -2.28 21.92
N LYS A 225 18.47 -1.76 23.15
CA LYS A 225 19.45 -0.81 23.70
C LYS A 225 20.83 -1.44 23.86
N GLU A 226 20.91 -2.65 24.40
CA GLU A 226 22.18 -3.36 24.66
C GLU A 226 22.90 -3.79 23.38
N ARG A 227 22.14 -4.23 22.37
CA ARG A 227 22.68 -4.78 21.12
C ARG A 227 22.75 -3.75 20.00
N GLY A 228 22.19 -2.56 20.21
CA GLY A 228 22.02 -1.57 19.16
C GLY A 228 21.18 -2.15 18.03
N VAL A 229 20.00 -2.71 18.32
CA VAL A 229 19.01 -3.19 17.33
C VAL A 229 17.73 -2.39 17.50
N ASP A 230 17.13 -1.94 16.41
CA ASP A 230 15.84 -1.26 16.46
C ASP A 230 14.75 -2.30 16.71
N ILE A 231 14.42 -2.49 17.99
CA ILE A 231 13.31 -3.36 18.38
C ILE A 231 12.01 -2.58 18.17
N VAL A 232 11.14 -3.15 17.34
CA VAL A 232 9.84 -2.62 16.99
C VAL A 232 8.76 -3.38 17.75
N ILE A 233 7.93 -2.68 18.52
CA ILE A 233 6.82 -3.28 19.25
C ILE A 233 5.54 -3.10 18.43
N ASN A 234 4.85 -4.20 18.14
CA ASN A 234 3.54 -4.20 17.46
C ASN A 234 2.39 -4.42 18.46
N ASP A 235 1.21 -3.88 18.16
CA ASP A 235 -0.05 -3.94 18.92
C ASP A 235 -0.01 -3.27 20.33
N TYR A 236 1.02 -3.52 21.15
CA TYR A 236 1.16 -2.97 22.51
C TYR A 236 1.90 -1.62 22.56
N TRP A 237 1.52 -0.68 21.69
CA TRP A 237 2.22 0.60 21.54
C TRP A 237 2.17 1.48 22.80
N GLY A 238 1.11 1.38 23.62
CA GLY A 238 1.04 2.10 24.89
C GLY A 238 2.14 1.68 25.88
N LEU A 239 2.37 0.37 26.03
CA LEU A 239 3.49 -0.17 26.83
C LEU A 239 4.84 0.21 26.22
N ALA A 240 4.93 0.21 24.89
CA ALA A 240 6.14 0.62 24.19
C ALA A 240 6.51 2.07 24.51
N LEU A 241 5.54 2.98 24.55
CA LEU A 241 5.75 4.37 24.98
C LEU A 241 6.16 4.45 26.47
N GLU A 242 5.45 3.73 27.35
CA GLU A 242 5.74 3.70 28.79
C GLU A 242 7.19 3.27 29.08
N TYR A 243 7.69 2.26 28.38
CA TYR A 243 9.05 1.72 28.57
C TYR A 243 10.12 2.36 27.69
N GLY A 244 9.78 3.40 26.94
CA GLY A 244 10.71 4.14 26.09
C GLY A 244 11.30 3.26 24.99
N ALA A 245 10.41 2.58 24.26
CA ALA A 245 10.74 1.88 23.03
C ALA A 245 11.26 2.86 21.98
N SER A 246 12.14 2.36 21.11
CA SER A 246 12.72 3.18 20.05
C SER A 246 11.83 3.27 18.81
N CYS A 247 10.98 2.27 18.60
CA CYS A 247 10.12 2.17 17.44
C CYS A 247 8.88 1.32 17.77
N ILE A 248 7.75 1.67 17.15
CA ILE A 248 6.52 0.89 17.15
C ILE A 248 6.06 0.63 15.72
N HIS A 249 5.17 -0.34 15.56
CA HIS A 249 4.47 -0.62 14.31
C HIS A 249 2.96 -0.62 14.55
N LEU A 250 2.21 0.03 13.65
CA LEU A 250 0.75 0.15 13.73
C LEU A 250 0.07 -0.33 12.45
N GLY A 251 -1.08 -0.98 12.61
CA GLY A 251 -2.03 -1.27 11.56
C GLY A 251 -3.00 -0.11 11.31
N GLN A 252 -3.87 -0.24 10.29
CA GLN A 252 -4.85 0.79 9.96
C GLN A 252 -5.91 1.01 11.06
N GLU A 253 -6.31 -0.06 11.75
CA GLU A 253 -7.26 0.02 12.88
C GLU A 253 -6.66 0.81 14.04
N ASP A 254 -5.39 0.57 14.38
CA ASP A 254 -4.69 1.31 15.44
C ASP A 254 -4.58 2.82 15.13
N LEU A 255 -4.42 3.19 13.86
CA LEU A 255 -4.33 4.60 13.45
C LEU A 255 -5.62 5.39 13.72
N ALA A 256 -6.78 4.73 13.65
CA ALA A 256 -8.07 5.35 13.93
C ALA A 256 -8.23 5.73 15.41
N GLU A 257 -7.45 5.12 16.30
CA GLU A 257 -7.46 5.40 17.74
C GLU A 257 -6.49 6.52 18.15
N LEU A 258 -5.74 7.09 17.21
CA LEU A 258 -4.64 8.01 17.52
C LEU A 258 -5.03 9.49 17.69
N GLU A 259 -6.27 9.90 17.42
CA GLU A 259 -6.65 11.32 17.27
C GLU A 259 -6.23 12.22 18.45
N ASP A 260 -6.21 11.69 19.68
CA ASP A 260 -5.79 12.40 20.90
C ASP A 260 -4.62 11.71 21.65
N SER A 261 -3.83 10.90 20.94
CA SER A 261 -2.75 10.12 21.55
C SER A 261 -1.48 10.94 21.76
N SER A 262 -0.85 10.79 22.93
CA SER A 262 0.50 11.30 23.21
C SER A 262 1.55 10.77 22.21
N LEU A 263 1.23 9.70 21.49
CA LEU A 263 2.03 9.22 20.38
C LEU A 263 2.24 10.29 19.32
N LEU A 264 1.26 11.13 18.99
CA LEU A 264 1.35 12.14 17.92
C LEU A 264 2.45 13.18 18.20
N ASP A 265 2.73 13.45 19.48
CA ASP A 265 3.74 14.40 19.91
C ASP A 265 5.12 13.78 20.17
N SER A 266 5.21 12.46 20.27
CA SER A 266 6.47 11.75 20.52
C SER A 266 7.39 11.70 19.29
N ASP A 267 8.69 11.53 19.50
CA ASP A 267 9.68 11.32 18.44
C ASP A 267 9.92 9.83 18.13
N ILE A 268 9.13 8.92 18.69
CA ILE A 268 9.33 7.48 18.50
C ILE A 268 9.31 7.09 17.01
N GLY A 269 10.13 6.10 16.63
CA GLY A 269 10.08 5.57 15.27
C GLY A 269 8.71 4.93 14.99
N LEU A 270 8.08 5.23 13.86
CA LEU A 270 6.74 4.75 13.55
C LEU A 270 6.72 4.00 12.20
N GLY A 271 6.46 2.70 12.26
CA GLY A 271 6.10 1.89 11.10
C GLY A 271 4.60 1.83 10.92
N ILE A 272 4.13 1.93 9.68
CA ILE A 272 2.70 1.79 9.37
C ILE A 272 2.50 0.73 8.30
N SER A 273 1.63 -0.24 8.56
CA SER A 273 1.16 -1.21 7.56
C SER A 273 0.24 -0.54 6.55
N THR A 274 0.47 -0.78 5.26
CA THR A 274 -0.29 -0.23 4.14
C THR A 274 -0.55 -1.27 3.06
N HIS A 275 -1.72 -1.20 2.44
CA HIS A 275 -2.23 -2.19 1.49
C HIS A 275 -2.60 -1.59 0.12
N GLY A 276 -2.42 -0.28 -0.07
CA GLY A 276 -2.84 0.43 -1.26
C GLY A 276 -2.43 1.90 -1.28
N TYR A 277 -2.71 2.58 -2.38
CA TYR A 277 -2.47 4.01 -2.55
C TYR A 277 -3.14 4.86 -1.46
N PHE A 278 -4.41 4.56 -1.15
CA PHE A 278 -5.19 5.27 -0.15
C PHE A 278 -4.51 5.21 1.22
N GLU A 279 -4.17 4.00 1.67
CA GLU A 279 -3.52 3.81 2.97
C GLU A 279 -2.11 4.43 3.02
N ILE A 280 -1.35 4.38 1.91
CA ILE A 280 -0.06 5.05 1.81
C ILE A 280 -0.22 6.56 2.04
N ILE A 281 -1.16 7.20 1.34
CA ILE A 281 -1.38 8.66 1.43
C ILE A 281 -1.91 9.02 2.82
N ASN A 282 -2.87 8.25 3.34
CA ASN A 282 -3.41 8.43 4.68
C ASN A 282 -2.30 8.31 5.74
N ALA A 283 -1.42 7.31 5.61
CA ALA A 283 -0.31 7.12 6.54
C ALA A 283 0.64 8.33 6.63
N LEU A 284 0.78 9.12 5.55
CA LEU A 284 1.73 10.26 5.53
C LEU A 284 1.40 11.32 6.57
N GLN A 285 0.14 11.46 7.00
CA GLN A 285 -0.26 12.44 8.01
C GLN A 285 0.35 12.17 9.40
N TYR A 286 0.75 10.92 9.65
CA TYR A 286 1.40 10.49 10.90
C TYR A 286 2.92 10.58 10.86
N LYS A 287 3.49 11.06 9.75
CA LYS A 287 4.94 11.18 9.50
C LYS A 287 5.71 9.87 9.78
N PRO A 288 5.33 8.73 9.17
CA PRO A 288 5.95 7.44 9.44
C PRO A 288 7.45 7.46 9.15
N SER A 289 8.20 6.74 9.99
CA SER A 289 9.62 6.45 9.78
C SER A 289 9.83 5.43 8.66
N TYR A 290 8.86 4.55 8.41
CA TYR A 290 8.82 3.65 7.25
C TYR A 290 7.39 3.18 6.96
N LEU A 291 7.14 2.72 5.73
CA LEU A 291 5.88 2.12 5.32
C LEU A 291 6.07 0.62 5.06
N ALA A 292 5.19 -0.23 5.60
CA ALA A 292 5.16 -1.64 5.26
C ALA A 292 4.09 -1.92 4.21
N LEU A 293 4.45 -2.64 3.15
CA LEU A 293 3.60 -3.01 2.02
C LEU A 293 3.34 -4.51 2.09
N GLY A 294 2.09 -4.91 2.28
CA GLY A 294 1.76 -6.32 2.38
C GLY A 294 0.28 -6.64 2.25
N HIS A 295 -0.11 -7.91 2.10
CA HIS A 295 0.78 -9.04 1.87
C HIS A 295 1.11 -9.18 0.37
N ILE A 296 2.37 -9.43 0.03
CA ILE A 296 2.80 -9.50 -1.38
C ILE A 296 2.43 -10.82 -2.04
N PHE A 297 2.62 -11.93 -1.33
CA PHE A 297 2.28 -13.29 -1.78
C PHE A 297 1.31 -13.95 -0.78
N PRO A 298 0.58 -15.01 -1.20
CA PRO A 298 -0.24 -15.79 -0.27
C PRO A 298 0.56 -16.20 0.98
N THR A 299 -0.06 -16.02 2.15
CA THR A 299 0.55 -16.30 3.43
C THR A 299 -0.46 -16.97 4.36
N THR A 300 0.01 -17.88 5.20
CA THR A 300 -0.82 -18.54 6.23
C THR A 300 -0.57 -17.94 7.62
N THR A 301 0.20 -16.85 7.73
CA THR A 301 0.61 -16.26 9.03
C THR A 301 -0.44 -15.30 9.60
N LYS A 302 -1.33 -14.78 8.76
CA LYS A 302 -2.47 -13.93 9.15
C LYS A 302 -3.60 -14.21 8.17
N ASP A 303 -4.82 -14.35 8.69
CA ASP A 303 -6.02 -14.34 7.84
C ASP A 303 -6.15 -12.94 7.26
N MET A 304 -6.02 -12.84 5.94
CA MET A 304 -6.07 -11.56 5.23
C MET A 304 -7.40 -11.46 4.49
N PRO A 305 -8.16 -10.37 4.66
CA PRO A 305 -9.41 -10.16 3.94
C PRO A 305 -9.20 -9.78 2.47
N SER A 306 -7.98 -9.38 2.10
CA SER A 306 -7.62 -8.97 0.75
C SER A 306 -6.86 -10.07 -0.01
N SER A 307 -6.87 -9.99 -1.34
CA SER A 307 -5.98 -10.80 -2.17
C SER A 307 -4.52 -10.30 -2.07
N PRO A 308 -3.52 -11.18 -2.32
CA PRO A 308 -2.12 -10.75 -2.37
C PRO A 308 -1.91 -9.65 -3.41
N GLN A 309 -1.11 -8.64 -3.06
CA GLN A 309 -0.87 -7.49 -3.95
C GLN A 309 -0.07 -7.87 -5.20
N GLY A 310 0.86 -8.82 -5.07
CA GLY A 310 1.79 -9.20 -6.12
C GLY A 310 2.86 -8.15 -6.43
N LEU A 311 3.80 -8.53 -7.30
CA LEU A 311 4.99 -7.71 -7.61
C LEU A 311 4.66 -6.46 -8.45
N ILE A 312 3.62 -6.51 -9.27
CA ILE A 312 3.25 -5.36 -10.13
C ILE A 312 2.78 -4.20 -9.25
N LYS A 313 1.79 -4.42 -8.38
CA LYS A 313 1.31 -3.39 -7.45
C LYS A 313 2.42 -2.92 -6.51
N LEU A 314 3.23 -3.83 -5.99
CA LEU A 314 4.39 -3.47 -5.16
C LEU A 314 5.32 -2.47 -5.85
N LYS A 315 5.67 -2.70 -7.13
CA LYS A 315 6.52 -1.78 -7.91
C LYS A 315 5.86 -0.42 -8.10
N LEU A 316 4.55 -0.37 -8.34
CA LEU A 316 3.79 0.86 -8.49
C LEU A 316 3.71 1.68 -7.18
N TYR A 317 3.47 1.00 -6.05
CA TYR A 317 3.48 1.62 -4.72
C TYR A 317 4.89 2.10 -4.34
N GLN A 318 5.92 1.31 -4.64
CA GLN A 318 7.31 1.70 -4.40
C GLN A 318 7.68 2.96 -5.20
N ALA A 319 7.23 3.09 -6.44
CA ALA A 319 7.46 4.28 -7.25
C ALA A 319 6.87 5.55 -6.59
N LEU A 320 5.65 5.45 -6.03
CA LEU A 320 5.05 6.54 -5.25
C LEU A 320 5.86 6.88 -4.01
N ILE A 321 6.26 5.88 -3.21
CA ILE A 321 7.07 6.07 -2.00
C ILE A 321 8.42 6.73 -2.33
N SER A 322 9.08 6.29 -3.40
CA SER A 322 10.30 6.93 -3.89
C SER A 322 10.07 8.39 -4.30
N SER A 323 8.94 8.72 -4.93
CA SER A 323 8.58 10.11 -5.21
C SER A 323 8.37 10.94 -3.93
N ILE A 324 7.73 10.36 -2.91
CA ILE A 324 7.54 11.03 -1.61
C ILE A 324 8.90 11.36 -0.98
N GLY A 325 9.84 10.41 -0.99
CA GLY A 325 11.18 10.64 -0.47
C GLY A 325 11.92 11.76 -1.22
N LYS A 326 11.85 11.78 -2.55
CA LYS A 326 12.42 12.86 -3.37
C LYS A 326 11.85 14.23 -3.01
N GLN A 327 10.53 14.35 -2.83
CA GLN A 327 9.88 15.61 -2.44
C GLN A 327 10.29 16.06 -1.03
N ARG A 328 10.55 15.12 -0.12
CA ARG A 328 11.03 15.41 1.25
C ARG A 328 12.52 15.74 1.31
N GLY A 329 13.29 15.45 0.25
CA GLY A 329 14.74 15.53 0.25
C GLY A 329 15.44 14.44 1.07
N SER A 330 14.70 13.39 1.47
CA SER A 330 15.21 12.26 2.26
C SER A 330 14.43 10.99 1.94
N LEU A 331 15.10 9.83 1.98
CA LEU A 331 14.45 8.55 1.72
C LEU A 331 13.33 8.30 2.75
N LEU A 332 12.18 7.80 2.27
CA LEU A 332 11.17 7.16 3.10
C LEU A 332 11.31 5.64 2.92
N PRO A 333 11.87 4.93 3.90
CA PRO A 333 12.05 3.49 3.79
C PRO A 333 10.73 2.75 3.61
N SER A 334 10.77 1.68 2.82
CA SER A 334 9.65 0.77 2.59
C SER A 334 10.04 -0.67 2.91
N VAL A 335 9.07 -1.43 3.42
CA VAL A 335 9.25 -2.84 3.81
C VAL A 335 8.22 -3.68 3.09
N ALA A 336 8.62 -4.61 2.24
CA ALA A 336 7.69 -5.59 1.69
C ALA A 336 7.49 -6.75 2.67
N ILE A 337 6.25 -7.18 2.91
CA ILE A 337 5.93 -8.29 3.80
C ILE A 337 4.87 -9.23 3.20
N GLY A 338 4.91 -10.51 3.57
CA GLY A 338 3.85 -11.47 3.29
C GLY A 338 4.25 -12.52 2.25
N GLY A 339 4.45 -13.75 2.71
CA GLY A 339 4.80 -14.90 1.87
C GLY A 339 6.17 -14.81 1.20
N ILE A 340 7.08 -13.99 1.75
CA ILE A 340 8.45 -13.81 1.25
C ILE A 340 9.38 -14.84 1.90
N ASP A 341 10.17 -15.51 1.06
CA ASP A 341 11.25 -16.43 1.42
C ASP A 341 12.51 -16.10 0.60
N LEU A 342 13.60 -16.85 0.78
CA LEU A 342 14.85 -16.62 0.04
C LEU A 342 14.70 -16.76 -1.48
N ALA A 343 13.76 -17.57 -1.97
CA ALA A 343 13.56 -17.76 -3.41
C ALA A 343 12.78 -16.59 -4.05
N ARG A 344 11.90 -15.95 -3.28
CA ARG A 344 11.07 -14.82 -3.73
C ARG A 344 11.72 -13.47 -3.45
N ALA A 345 12.56 -13.36 -2.42
CA ALA A 345 13.16 -12.11 -1.99
C ALA A 345 13.87 -11.33 -3.10
N PRO A 346 14.67 -11.93 -4.02
CA PRO A 346 15.30 -11.17 -5.10
C PRO A 346 14.30 -10.37 -5.93
N LYS A 347 13.20 -11.00 -6.37
CA LYS A 347 12.16 -10.33 -7.17
C LYS A 347 11.44 -9.21 -6.41
N VAL A 348 11.39 -9.30 -5.08
CA VAL A 348 10.81 -8.27 -4.23
C VAL A 348 11.78 -7.10 -4.10
N ILE A 349 13.07 -7.39 -3.86
CA ILE A 349 14.14 -6.39 -3.77
C ILE A 349 14.25 -5.61 -5.09
N ASP A 350 14.17 -6.29 -6.24
CA ASP A 350 14.18 -5.69 -7.58
C ASP A 350 13.07 -4.62 -7.80
N THR A 351 12.03 -4.60 -6.96
CA THR A 351 11.01 -3.53 -7.01
C THR A 351 11.49 -2.19 -6.43
N GLY A 352 12.61 -2.19 -5.70
CA GLY A 352 13.23 -1.02 -5.09
C GLY A 352 12.86 -0.81 -3.61
N VAL A 353 12.28 -1.81 -2.94
CA VAL A 353 11.99 -1.70 -1.51
C VAL A 353 13.26 -1.64 -0.66
N SER A 354 13.22 -0.91 0.45
CA SER A 354 14.39 -0.77 1.34
C SER A 354 14.67 -2.04 2.15
N SER A 355 13.62 -2.81 2.45
CA SER A 355 13.71 -4.00 3.28
C SER A 355 12.66 -5.05 2.90
N VAL A 356 12.95 -6.31 3.24
CA VAL A 356 11.98 -7.41 3.21
C VAL A 356 11.73 -7.92 4.62
N ALA A 357 10.46 -7.97 5.00
CA ALA A 357 10.04 -8.55 6.26
C ALA A 357 9.60 -10.01 6.11
N VAL A 358 10.11 -10.85 7.01
CA VAL A 358 9.85 -12.29 7.02
C VAL A 358 9.57 -12.79 8.43
N VAL A 359 8.70 -13.81 8.50
CA VAL A 359 8.41 -14.52 9.75
C VAL A 359 9.07 -15.89 9.68
N ARG A 360 8.40 -16.83 9.00
CA ARG A 360 8.75 -18.25 8.95
C ARG A 360 10.10 -18.54 8.31
N ALA A 361 10.51 -17.75 7.32
CA ALA A 361 11.76 -17.96 6.58
C ALA A 361 13.00 -17.85 7.48
N VAL A 362 12.87 -17.18 8.63
CA VAL A 362 13.93 -17.04 9.64
C VAL A 362 13.57 -17.80 10.92
N THR A 363 12.33 -17.69 11.41
CA THR A 363 11.97 -18.32 12.70
C THR A 363 11.97 -19.85 12.66
N LEU A 364 11.74 -20.46 11.50
CA LEU A 364 11.74 -21.91 11.31
C LEU A 364 13.01 -22.43 10.63
N ALA A 365 14.04 -21.60 10.47
CA ALA A 365 15.32 -22.04 9.92
C ALA A 365 16.10 -22.84 10.97
N ASP A 366 16.72 -23.95 10.55
CA ASP A 366 17.60 -24.75 11.41
C ASP A 366 18.80 -23.93 11.93
N ASP A 367 19.32 -23.04 11.08
CA ASP A 367 20.36 -22.09 11.41
C ASP A 367 19.88 -20.66 11.09
N LYS A 368 19.40 -19.96 12.11
CA LYS A 368 18.85 -18.61 11.98
C LYS A 368 19.91 -17.59 11.58
N LYS A 369 21.16 -17.74 12.06
CA LYS A 369 22.26 -16.85 11.69
C LYS A 369 22.54 -16.94 10.19
N ARG A 370 22.62 -18.17 9.68
CA ARG A 370 22.80 -18.42 8.24
C ARG A 370 21.64 -17.87 7.42
N ALA A 371 20.39 -18.05 7.87
CA ALA A 371 19.23 -17.48 7.18
C ALA A 371 19.31 -15.94 7.13
N VAL A 372 19.66 -15.29 8.24
CA VAL A 372 19.88 -13.84 8.29
C VAL A 372 20.94 -13.41 7.29
N ASP A 373 22.10 -14.07 7.27
CA ASP A 373 23.20 -13.74 6.35
C ASP A 373 22.79 -13.90 4.88
N GLN A 374 22.04 -14.95 4.56
CA GLN A 374 21.56 -15.19 3.20
C GLN A 374 20.65 -14.08 2.71
N PHE A 375 19.75 -13.56 3.54
CA PHE A 375 18.91 -12.42 3.17
C PHE A 375 19.71 -11.13 3.04
N GLN A 376 20.61 -10.83 3.97
CA GLN A 376 21.40 -9.59 3.95
C GLN A 376 22.29 -9.50 2.71
N VAL A 377 22.87 -10.61 2.24
CA VAL A 377 23.67 -10.65 1.01
C VAL A 377 22.87 -10.27 -0.24
N LEU A 378 21.55 -10.49 -0.27
CA LEU A 378 20.71 -10.10 -1.41
C LEU A 378 20.65 -8.59 -1.61
N PHE A 379 20.77 -7.79 -0.55
CA PHE A 379 20.78 -6.33 -0.63
C PHE A 379 22.16 -5.75 -0.98
N ASN A 380 23.23 -6.52 -0.76
CA ASN A 380 24.61 -6.10 -1.04
C ASN A 380 25.05 -6.41 -2.48
N SER A 381 24.34 -7.29 -3.19
CA SER A 381 24.75 -7.78 -4.51
C SER A 381 24.50 -6.77 -5.64
N GLU A 382 23.63 -5.77 -5.46
CA GLU A 382 23.37 -4.72 -6.44
C GLU A 382 24.49 -3.67 -6.55
N GLN A 383 25.36 -3.53 -5.55
CA GLN A 383 26.47 -2.56 -5.61
C GLN A 383 27.65 -3.00 -6.52
N SER A 384 27.59 -4.18 -7.12
CA SER A 384 28.71 -4.77 -7.86
C SER A 384 28.62 -4.70 -9.39
N VAL A 385 27.50 -4.21 -9.96
CA VAL A 385 27.26 -4.26 -11.41
C VAL A 385 27.56 -2.95 -12.15
N ASP A 386 27.62 -1.80 -11.48
CA ASP A 386 27.93 -0.49 -12.12
C ASP A 386 29.42 -0.08 -12.10
N GLY A 387 30.31 -0.98 -11.64
CA GLY A 387 31.73 -0.67 -11.39
C GLY A 387 32.73 -1.00 -12.50
N VAL A 388 32.32 -1.59 -13.63
CA VAL A 388 33.26 -2.05 -14.66
C VAL A 388 32.78 -1.69 -16.07
N THR A 389 32.98 -0.44 -16.48
CA THR A 389 33.45 -0.08 -17.83
C THR A 389 33.74 1.43 -17.86
N ASN A 390 34.98 1.80 -17.55
CA ASN A 390 35.68 2.93 -18.17
C ASN A 390 37.17 2.83 -17.83
N ALA A 391 37.83 1.93 -18.56
CA ALA A 391 39.27 1.94 -18.73
C ALA A 391 39.54 1.54 -20.19
N HIS A 392 39.66 2.55 -21.06
CA HIS A 392 40.76 2.76 -22.02
C HIS A 392 40.46 3.93 -22.95
#